data_AF-A0A953R3X5-F1
#
_entry.id   AF-A0A953R3X5-F1
#
_cell.length_a   1.000
_cell.length_b   1.000
_cell.length_c   1.000
_cell.angle_alpha   90.00
_cell.angle_beta   90.00
_cell.angle_gamma   90.00
#
_symmetry.space_group_name_H-M   'P 1'
#
loop_
_entity.id
_entity.type
_entity.pdbx_description
1 polymer ?
#
loop_
_entity_poly.entity_id
_entity_poly.type
_entity_poly.pdbx_seq_one_letter_code
_entity_poly.pdbx_strand_id
1 'polypeptide(L)'
;MSNVLEQFKINANAKNWPLAIQACNGLNMTEMLQGLDSLSASVRDQFAAQLAPSGPSYAGARINWAIEVVRTRKIPGGAAPGDLLATGQVQQARNFLGKAKALPPVQRKRLKLTLFWTEGAKGEKVSSILVQKAQDLLRANGDKFTLDVDYRKNDIAFKKQIDFEIDACKDTGIEDIRTLVAKSGVCPSDRLAVVFCEPFLAEKGSNDTTGLQCVAASGRCVLINVTNSHPDHGTLMHEVGHGAGNQHESDDSNIMSYGANRTKINFVQLARFDKAFFCA
;
A
#
# COMPACT_ATOMS: atom_id res chain seq x y z
N MET A 1 12.29 -3.30 23.93
CA MET A 1 11.90 -4.31 22.93
C MET A 1 12.96 -5.40 22.96
N SER A 2 12.60 -6.68 23.09
CA SER A 2 13.61 -7.75 23.24
C SER A 2 14.32 -8.07 21.92
N ASN A 3 15.53 -8.64 22.03
CA ASN A 3 16.29 -9.15 20.89
C ASN A 3 15.51 -10.24 20.11
N VAL A 4 14.75 -11.08 20.82
CA VAL A 4 13.94 -12.15 20.22
C VAL A 4 12.82 -11.58 19.34
N LEU A 5 12.18 -10.48 19.76
CA LEU A 5 11.14 -9.80 18.97
C LEU A 5 11.72 -9.20 17.67
N GLU A 6 12.89 -8.58 17.73
CA GLU A 6 13.55 -8.06 16.53
C GLU A 6 13.98 -9.20 15.60
N GLN A 7 14.54 -10.29 16.13
CA GLN A 7 14.86 -11.49 15.34
C GLN A 7 13.63 -12.09 14.67
N PHE A 8 12.48 -12.14 15.37
CA PHE A 8 11.23 -12.58 14.76
C PHE A 8 10.86 -11.72 13.54
N LYS A 9 10.85 -10.39 13.70
CA LYS A 9 10.51 -9.47 12.60
C LYS A 9 11.47 -9.58 11.42
N ILE A 10 12.78 -9.66 11.68
CA ILE A 10 13.80 -9.80 10.64
C ILE A 10 13.56 -11.09 9.85
N ASN A 11 13.44 -12.23 10.55
CA ASN A 11 13.25 -13.52 9.90
C ASN A 11 11.91 -13.64 9.17
N ALA A 12 10.83 -13.08 9.73
CA ALA A 12 9.51 -13.09 9.10
C ALA A 12 9.48 -12.26 7.80
N ASN A 13 10.08 -11.06 7.81
CA ASN A 13 10.17 -10.23 6.59
C ASN A 13 11.11 -10.83 5.54
N ALA A 14 12.17 -11.52 5.98
CA ALA A 14 13.07 -12.28 5.10
C ALA A 14 12.49 -13.62 4.63
N LYS A 15 11.26 -13.98 5.04
CA LYS A 15 10.60 -15.26 4.74
C LYS A 15 11.40 -16.50 5.20
N ASN A 16 12.26 -16.34 6.21
CA ASN A 16 12.95 -17.45 6.84
C ASN A 16 12.05 -18.09 7.90
N TRP A 17 11.07 -18.88 7.43
CA TRP A 17 9.99 -19.41 8.27
C TRP A 17 10.45 -20.28 9.43
N PRO A 18 11.45 -21.18 9.29
CA PRO A 18 11.93 -21.96 10.42
C PRO A 18 12.43 -21.07 11.57
N LEU A 19 13.27 -20.06 11.27
CA LEU A 19 13.79 -19.15 12.29
C LEU A 19 12.73 -18.18 12.80
N ALA A 20 11.80 -17.74 11.95
CA ALA A 20 10.69 -16.88 12.36
C ALA A 20 9.74 -17.63 13.33
N ILE A 21 9.40 -18.87 13.05
CA ILE A 21 8.54 -19.71 13.92
C ILE A 21 9.25 -19.95 15.25
N GLN A 22 10.55 -20.31 15.22
CA GLN A 22 11.35 -20.50 16.43
C GLN A 22 11.40 -19.23 17.29
N ALA A 23 11.71 -18.08 16.69
CA ALA A 23 11.76 -16.80 17.38
C ALA A 23 10.38 -16.41 17.93
N CYS A 24 9.32 -16.55 17.14
CA CYS A 24 7.95 -16.25 17.55
C CYS A 24 7.51 -17.10 18.75
N ASN A 25 7.83 -18.40 18.73
CA ASN A 25 7.52 -19.30 19.84
C ASN A 25 8.20 -18.88 21.16
N GLY A 26 9.41 -18.31 21.08
CA GLY A 26 10.16 -17.79 22.22
C GLY A 26 9.62 -16.49 22.82
N LEU A 27 8.67 -15.81 22.16
CA LEU A 27 8.09 -14.56 22.64
C LEU A 27 7.05 -14.82 23.75
N ASN A 28 6.93 -13.91 24.72
CA ASN A 28 5.72 -13.82 25.54
C ASN A 28 4.53 -13.29 24.70
N MET A 29 3.30 -13.40 25.21
CA MET A 29 2.11 -13.04 24.40
C MET A 29 2.08 -11.56 24.02
N THR A 30 2.58 -10.67 24.89
CA THR A 30 2.65 -9.23 24.59
C THR A 30 3.55 -8.95 23.38
N GLU A 31 4.76 -9.50 23.39
CA GLU A 31 5.72 -9.32 22.29
C GLU A 31 5.29 -10.05 21.02
N MET A 32 4.70 -11.24 21.15
CA MET A 32 4.14 -12.00 20.04
C MET A 32 3.07 -11.19 19.30
N LEU A 33 2.10 -10.62 20.02
CA LEU A 33 1.04 -9.81 19.43
C LEU A 33 1.60 -8.54 18.77
N GLN A 34 2.56 -7.87 19.40
CA GLN A 34 3.23 -6.69 18.82
C GLN A 34 4.01 -7.03 17.55
N GLY A 35 4.75 -8.14 17.57
CA GLY A 35 5.49 -8.63 16.41
C GLY A 35 4.54 -8.93 15.26
N LEU A 36 3.53 -9.77 15.50
CA LEU A 36 2.55 -10.17 14.49
C LEU A 36 1.78 -8.97 13.92
N ASP A 37 1.47 -7.98 14.75
CA ASP A 37 0.77 -6.76 14.32
C ASP A 37 1.66 -5.82 13.47
N SER A 38 2.97 -5.88 13.68
CA SER A 38 3.93 -5.10 12.87
C SER A 38 4.17 -5.69 11.47
N LEU A 39 3.75 -6.94 11.22
CA LEU A 39 3.85 -7.56 9.90
C LEU A 39 2.71 -7.11 8.99
N SER A 40 3.00 -6.93 7.70
CA SER A 40 1.98 -6.75 6.68
C SER A 40 1.03 -7.97 6.65
N ALA A 41 -0.22 -7.75 6.22
CA ALA A 41 -1.21 -8.83 6.16
C ALA A 41 -0.71 -10.02 5.32
N SER A 42 -0.11 -9.75 4.15
CA SER A 42 0.43 -10.80 3.28
C SER A 42 1.55 -11.62 3.93
N VAL A 43 2.49 -10.99 4.63
CA VAL A 43 3.58 -11.70 5.34
C VAL A 43 3.01 -12.53 6.49
N ARG A 44 2.01 -11.99 7.20
CA ARG A 44 1.35 -12.69 8.30
C ARG A 44 0.56 -13.91 7.81
N ASP A 45 -0.14 -13.80 6.69
CA ASP A 45 -0.90 -14.90 6.09
C ASP A 45 0.04 -16.01 5.58
N GLN A 46 1.17 -15.62 4.96
CA GLN A 46 2.23 -16.57 4.59
C GLN A 46 2.81 -17.26 5.84
N PHE A 47 3.12 -16.51 6.89
CA PHE A 47 3.60 -17.07 8.15
C PHE A 47 2.59 -18.05 8.76
N ALA A 48 1.29 -17.72 8.75
CA ALA A 48 0.22 -18.60 9.22
C ALA A 48 0.13 -19.90 8.40
N ALA A 49 0.27 -19.81 7.07
CA ALA A 49 0.28 -20.98 6.20
C ALA A 49 1.47 -21.92 6.48
N GLN A 50 2.60 -21.38 6.91
CA GLN A 50 3.81 -22.16 7.25
C GLN A 50 3.76 -22.79 8.64
N LEU A 51 2.86 -22.33 9.52
CA LEU A 51 2.59 -22.96 10.82
C LEU A 51 1.74 -24.23 10.68
N ALA A 52 0.89 -24.33 9.66
CA ALA A 52 -0.04 -25.46 9.49
C ALA A 52 0.65 -26.84 9.36
N PRO A 53 1.79 -26.99 8.65
CA PRO A 53 2.52 -28.26 8.55
C PRO A 53 3.22 -28.71 9.84
N SER A 54 3.40 -27.81 10.82
CA SER A 54 4.15 -28.11 12.05
C SER A 54 3.37 -28.95 13.08
N GLY A 55 2.14 -29.37 12.74
CA GLY A 55 1.30 -30.22 13.57
C GLY A 55 0.76 -29.52 14.84
N PRO A 56 -0.09 -30.21 15.61
CA PRO A 56 -0.72 -29.68 16.82
C PRO A 56 0.27 -29.68 18.00
N SER A 57 1.36 -28.93 17.88
CA SER A 57 2.19 -28.59 19.04
C SER A 57 1.52 -27.48 19.85
N TYR A 58 1.69 -27.49 21.18
CA TYR A 58 1.22 -26.41 22.05
C TYR A 58 1.72 -25.02 21.58
N ALA A 59 2.94 -24.97 21.07
CA ALA A 59 3.54 -23.80 20.44
C ALA A 59 2.73 -23.27 19.24
N GLY A 60 2.37 -24.16 18.30
CA GLY A 60 1.60 -23.79 17.12
C GLY A 60 0.20 -23.27 17.44
N ALA A 61 -0.50 -23.91 18.39
CA ALA A 61 -1.84 -23.49 18.81
C ALA A 61 -1.84 -22.08 19.42
N ARG A 62 -0.85 -21.78 20.25
CA ARG A 62 -0.65 -20.45 20.84
C ARG A 62 -0.39 -19.37 19.80
N ILE A 63 0.49 -19.63 18.84
CA ILE A 63 0.82 -18.66 17.78
C ILE A 63 -0.38 -18.43 16.85
N ASN A 64 -1.08 -19.49 16.45
CA ASN A 64 -2.31 -19.37 15.64
C ASN A 64 -3.39 -18.57 16.34
N TRP A 65 -3.56 -18.76 17.66
CA TRP A 65 -4.49 -17.96 18.44
C TRP A 65 -4.09 -16.47 18.47
N ALA A 66 -2.80 -16.17 18.64
CA ALA A 66 -2.31 -14.79 18.59
C ALA A 66 -2.48 -14.16 17.19
N ILE A 67 -2.24 -14.91 16.11
CA ILE A 67 -2.53 -14.47 14.73
C ILE A 67 -4.00 -14.10 14.61
N GLU A 68 -4.92 -14.92 15.13
CA GLU A 68 -6.36 -14.65 15.06
C GLU A 68 -6.75 -13.40 15.84
N VAL A 69 -6.16 -13.17 17.02
CA VAL A 69 -6.36 -11.93 17.79
C VAL A 69 -5.96 -10.70 16.97
N VAL A 70 -4.79 -10.74 16.32
CA VAL A 70 -4.30 -9.61 15.53
C VAL A 70 -5.15 -9.43 14.26
N ARG A 71 -5.52 -10.54 13.60
CA ARG A 71 -6.31 -10.53 12.35
C ARG A 71 -7.73 -10.00 12.58
N THR A 72 -8.41 -10.47 13.61
CA THR A 72 -9.82 -10.11 13.89
C THR A 72 -9.97 -8.89 14.80
N ARG A 73 -8.87 -8.47 15.46
CA ARG A 73 -8.87 -7.46 16.53
C ARG A 73 -9.86 -7.79 17.66
N LYS A 74 -10.08 -9.08 17.91
CA LYS A 74 -10.99 -9.61 18.93
C LYS A 74 -10.33 -10.79 19.65
N ILE A 75 -10.81 -11.09 20.84
CA ILE A 75 -10.51 -12.37 21.49
C ILE A 75 -11.34 -13.45 20.77
N PRO A 76 -10.74 -14.52 20.23
CA PRO A 76 -11.48 -15.61 19.59
C PRO A 76 -12.53 -16.20 20.55
N GLY A 77 -13.74 -16.51 20.04
CA GLY A 77 -14.89 -16.91 20.87
C GLY A 77 -14.84 -18.33 21.46
N GLY A 78 -13.80 -19.12 21.17
CA GLY A 78 -13.59 -20.46 21.72
C GLY A 78 -12.73 -20.48 22.98
N ALA A 79 -12.59 -21.65 23.60
CA ALA A 79 -11.66 -21.85 24.71
C ALA A 79 -10.23 -21.49 24.26
N ALA A 80 -9.54 -20.68 25.07
CA ALA A 80 -8.14 -20.38 24.80
C ALA A 80 -7.33 -21.69 24.84
N PRO A 81 -6.46 -21.96 23.85
CA PRO A 81 -5.74 -23.22 23.80
C PRO A 81 -4.81 -23.38 25.01
N GLY A 82 -4.69 -24.61 25.53
CA GLY A 82 -3.77 -24.94 26.61
C GLY A 82 -3.96 -24.11 27.87
N ASP A 83 -2.87 -23.60 28.42
CA ASP A 83 -2.80 -22.86 29.67
C ASP A 83 -2.82 -21.32 29.49
N LEU A 84 -3.16 -20.82 28.29
CA LEU A 84 -3.12 -19.38 28.00
C LEU A 84 -4.00 -18.55 28.95
N LEU A 85 -5.10 -19.13 29.42
CA LEU A 85 -5.96 -18.49 30.41
C LEU A 85 -5.27 -18.44 31.79
N ALA A 86 -4.74 -19.58 32.24
CA ALA A 86 -4.09 -19.72 33.55
C ALA A 86 -2.81 -18.89 33.68
N THR A 87 -2.03 -18.77 32.58
CA THR A 87 -0.79 -17.99 32.53
C THR A 87 -1.03 -16.49 32.30
N GLY A 88 -2.28 -16.03 32.25
CA GLY A 88 -2.63 -14.62 32.06
C GLY A 88 -2.40 -14.09 30.63
N GLN A 89 -2.06 -14.94 29.67
CA GLN A 89 -1.80 -14.54 28.29
C GLN A 89 -3.07 -14.02 27.58
N VAL A 90 -4.24 -14.59 27.90
CA VAL A 90 -5.52 -14.03 27.44
C VAL A 90 -5.71 -12.59 27.93
N GLN A 91 -5.32 -12.28 29.16
CA GLN A 91 -5.39 -10.91 29.68
C GLN A 91 -4.39 -9.98 28.99
N GLN A 92 -3.18 -10.46 28.67
CA GLN A 92 -2.21 -9.71 27.86
C GLN A 92 -2.78 -9.36 26.48
N ALA A 93 -3.49 -10.29 25.84
CA ALA A 93 -4.18 -10.04 24.58
C ALA A 93 -5.32 -9.01 24.71
N ARG A 94 -6.13 -9.09 25.78
CA ARG A 94 -7.14 -8.07 26.07
C ARG A 94 -6.51 -6.69 26.27
N ASN A 95 -5.38 -6.62 26.99
CA ASN A 95 -4.64 -5.38 27.20
C ASN A 95 -4.09 -4.82 25.88
N PHE A 96 -3.57 -5.68 25.00
CA PHE A 96 -3.13 -5.31 23.64
C PHE A 96 -4.28 -4.69 22.82
N LEU A 97 -5.45 -5.33 22.81
CA LEU A 97 -6.65 -4.80 22.14
C LEU A 97 -7.16 -3.51 22.80
N GLY A 98 -7.04 -3.41 24.13
CA GLY A 98 -7.37 -2.21 24.90
C GLY A 98 -6.45 -1.04 24.57
N LYS A 99 -5.14 -1.27 24.42
CA LYS A 99 -4.17 -0.26 23.97
C LYS A 99 -4.45 0.20 22.53
N ALA A 100 -4.85 -0.70 21.65
CA ALA A 100 -5.29 -0.34 20.29
C ALA A 100 -6.56 0.53 20.30
N LYS A 101 -7.45 0.36 21.29
CA LYS A 101 -8.63 1.22 21.50
C LYS A 101 -8.35 2.52 22.27
N ALA A 102 -7.32 2.54 23.12
CA ALA A 102 -6.96 3.66 23.99
C ALA A 102 -5.96 4.63 23.34
N LEU A 103 -5.31 4.24 22.25
CA LEU A 103 -4.76 5.23 21.34
C LEU A 103 -5.95 6.07 20.84
N PRO A 104 -5.92 7.41 20.95
CA PRO A 104 -6.88 8.23 20.23
C PRO A 104 -6.89 7.73 18.79
N PRO A 105 -8.06 7.63 18.12
CA PRO A 105 -8.12 7.10 16.76
C PRO A 105 -6.99 7.76 16.00
N VAL A 106 -5.95 6.97 15.64
CA VAL A 106 -4.79 7.51 14.94
C VAL A 106 -5.41 8.28 13.82
N GLN A 107 -5.23 9.60 13.80
CA GLN A 107 -5.92 10.44 12.84
C GLN A 107 -5.29 10.07 11.50
N ARG A 108 -5.85 9.03 10.86
CA ARG A 108 -5.25 8.40 9.71
C ARG A 108 -5.34 9.43 8.61
N LYS A 109 -4.18 9.85 8.15
CA LYS A 109 -4.11 10.81 7.05
C LYS A 109 -4.63 10.09 5.81
N ARG A 110 -5.54 10.71 5.08
CA ARG A 110 -6.19 10.13 3.89
C ARG A 110 -5.59 10.69 2.61
N LEU A 111 -4.99 9.82 1.80
CA LEU A 111 -4.50 10.18 0.49
C LEU A 111 -5.72 10.08 -0.40
N LYS A 112 -6.29 11.22 -0.75
CA LYS A 112 -7.52 11.26 -1.52
C LYS A 112 -7.19 11.33 -3.00
N LEU A 113 -7.61 10.31 -3.73
CA LEU A 113 -7.47 10.23 -5.18
C LEU A 113 -8.86 10.32 -5.82
N THR A 114 -8.92 10.95 -6.98
CA THR A 114 -10.08 10.86 -7.89
C THR A 114 -9.60 10.21 -9.17
N LEU A 115 -10.20 9.08 -9.51
CA LEU A 115 -9.76 8.25 -10.63
C LEU A 115 -10.68 8.51 -11.81
N PHE A 116 -10.09 8.68 -12.97
CA PHE A 116 -10.74 8.92 -14.24
C PHE A 116 -10.23 7.94 -15.29
N TRP A 117 -11.01 7.75 -16.35
CA TRP A 117 -10.67 6.86 -17.45
C TRP A 117 -10.91 7.56 -18.77
N THR A 118 -10.00 7.40 -19.72
CA THR A 118 -10.31 7.65 -21.13
C THR A 118 -11.30 6.61 -21.64
N GLU A 119 -11.95 6.87 -22.77
CA GLU A 119 -12.97 5.97 -23.31
C GLU A 119 -12.43 4.56 -23.52
N GLY A 120 -11.25 4.43 -24.14
CA GLY A 120 -10.59 3.15 -24.36
C GLY A 120 -10.17 2.45 -23.06
N ALA A 121 -9.77 3.21 -22.05
CA ALA A 121 -9.39 2.65 -20.76
C ALA A 121 -10.58 2.14 -19.94
N LYS A 122 -11.85 2.41 -20.27
CA LYS A 122 -12.98 1.98 -19.41
C LYS A 122 -13.08 0.46 -19.20
N GLY A 123 -12.58 -0.35 -20.12
CA GLY A 123 -12.61 -1.83 -20.00
C GLY A 123 -11.49 -2.42 -19.14
N GLU A 124 -10.54 -1.60 -18.68
CA GLU A 124 -9.34 -2.06 -18.00
C GLU A 124 -9.63 -2.71 -16.62
N LYS A 125 -8.71 -3.58 -16.19
CA LYS A 125 -8.78 -4.27 -14.89
C LYS A 125 -7.64 -3.90 -13.93
N VAL A 126 -6.62 -3.20 -14.43
CA VAL A 126 -5.38 -2.91 -13.73
C VAL A 126 -5.55 -1.91 -12.59
N SER A 127 -6.48 -0.96 -12.69
CA SER A 127 -6.71 0.06 -11.66
C SER A 127 -7.01 -0.56 -10.29
N SER A 128 -7.85 -1.60 -10.25
CA SER A 128 -8.19 -2.27 -8.99
C SER A 128 -6.95 -2.91 -8.34
N ILE A 129 -6.06 -3.49 -9.16
CA ILE A 129 -4.81 -4.11 -8.72
C ILE A 129 -3.83 -3.03 -8.21
N LEU A 130 -3.66 -1.93 -8.94
CA LEU A 130 -2.79 -0.83 -8.53
C LEU A 130 -3.28 -0.15 -7.24
N VAL A 131 -4.59 0.08 -7.12
CA VAL A 131 -5.21 0.64 -5.90
C VAL A 131 -5.00 -0.29 -4.71
N GLN A 132 -5.19 -1.60 -4.89
CA GLN A 132 -4.96 -2.58 -3.84
C GLN A 132 -3.49 -2.59 -3.40
N LYS A 133 -2.55 -2.59 -4.36
CA LYS A 133 -1.12 -2.52 -4.08
C LYS A 133 -0.74 -1.23 -3.34
N ALA A 134 -1.31 -0.09 -3.73
CA ALA A 134 -1.11 1.19 -3.03
C ALA A 134 -1.58 1.13 -1.57
N GLN A 135 -2.76 0.56 -1.32
CA GLN A 135 -3.25 0.33 0.04
C GLN A 135 -2.32 -0.58 0.85
N ASP A 136 -1.78 -1.64 0.24
CA ASP A 136 -0.86 -2.56 0.90
C ASP A 136 0.46 -1.88 1.29
N LEU A 137 1.01 -1.05 0.39
CA LEU A 137 2.21 -0.26 0.64
C LEU A 137 2.02 0.74 1.78
N LEU A 138 0.88 1.44 1.84
CA LEU A 138 0.58 2.37 2.92
C LEU A 138 0.38 1.64 4.26
N ARG A 139 -0.32 0.49 4.26
CA ARG A 139 -0.53 -0.34 5.46
C ARG A 139 0.77 -0.91 6.02
N ALA A 140 1.69 -1.34 5.14
CA ALA A 140 3.02 -1.82 5.53
C ALA A 140 3.84 -0.77 6.31
N ASN A 141 3.45 0.51 6.25
CA ASN A 141 4.06 1.61 6.99
C ASN A 141 3.34 1.98 8.29
N GLY A 142 2.66 1.00 8.91
CA GLY A 142 2.10 1.12 10.25
C GLY A 142 0.74 1.81 10.31
N ASP A 143 -0.09 1.67 9.26
CA ASP A 143 -1.49 2.13 9.22
C ASP A 143 -1.72 3.62 9.52
N LYS A 144 -0.66 4.44 9.46
CA LYS A 144 -0.74 5.90 9.67
C LYS A 144 -1.48 6.61 8.53
N PHE A 145 -1.45 6.01 7.35
CA PHE A 145 -2.04 6.52 6.13
C PHE A 145 -3.11 5.56 5.62
N THR A 146 -4.13 6.13 4.98
CA THR A 146 -5.17 5.38 4.27
C THR A 146 -5.34 5.97 2.88
N LEU A 147 -5.82 5.14 1.95
CA LEU A 147 -6.18 5.57 0.61
C LEU A 147 -7.69 5.76 0.53
N ASP A 148 -8.13 6.94 0.12
CA ASP A 148 -9.53 7.28 -0.13
C ASP A 148 -9.69 7.51 -1.64
N VAL A 149 -10.46 6.67 -2.30
CA VAL A 149 -10.52 6.62 -3.77
C VAL A 149 -11.95 6.93 -4.22
N ASP A 150 -12.10 7.99 -5.02
CA ASP A 150 -13.34 8.33 -5.70
C ASP A 150 -13.25 7.88 -7.18
N TYR A 151 -14.19 7.06 -7.63
CA TYR A 151 -14.18 6.46 -8.97
C TYR A 151 -15.12 7.22 -9.90
N ARG A 152 -14.57 7.96 -10.87
CA ARG A 152 -15.30 8.81 -11.82
C ARG A 152 -15.21 8.30 -13.24
N LYS A 153 -15.60 7.04 -13.43
CA LYS A 153 -15.39 6.27 -14.66
C LYS A 153 -16.10 6.82 -15.90
N ASN A 154 -17.18 7.56 -15.71
CA ASN A 154 -18.01 8.07 -16.81
C ASN A 154 -17.92 9.59 -16.97
N ASP A 155 -17.20 10.28 -16.08
CA ASP A 155 -17.23 11.74 -15.99
C ASP A 155 -16.27 12.40 -16.99
N ILE A 156 -15.35 11.62 -17.55
CA ILE A 156 -14.42 12.06 -18.61
C ILE A 156 -14.72 11.28 -19.89
N ALA A 157 -15.28 11.97 -20.88
CA ALA A 157 -15.50 11.43 -22.23
C ALA A 157 -14.31 11.78 -23.14
N PHE A 158 -13.10 11.36 -22.77
CA PHE A 158 -11.92 11.59 -23.61
C PHE A 158 -11.80 10.47 -24.64
N LYS A 159 -12.20 10.76 -25.88
CA LYS A 159 -12.22 9.81 -27.01
C LYS A 159 -10.93 9.76 -27.81
N LYS A 160 -10.08 10.79 -27.71
CA LYS A 160 -8.87 10.89 -28.52
C LYS A 160 -7.82 9.93 -27.96
N GLN A 161 -7.18 9.15 -28.83
CA GLN A 161 -5.93 8.51 -28.49
C GLN A 161 -4.93 9.62 -28.19
N ILE A 162 -4.28 9.56 -27.03
CA ILE A 162 -3.33 10.59 -26.64
C ILE A 162 -2.01 10.18 -27.30
N ASP A 163 -1.72 10.78 -28.45
CA ASP A 163 -0.38 10.70 -29.04
C ASP A 163 0.51 11.61 -28.19
N PHE A 164 1.51 11.04 -27.53
CA PHE A 164 2.52 11.80 -26.80
C PHE A 164 3.81 11.78 -27.59
N GLU A 165 4.41 12.94 -27.80
CA GLU A 165 5.87 13.04 -27.82
C GLU A 165 6.34 13.31 -26.39
N ILE A 166 7.09 12.38 -25.80
CA ILE A 166 7.51 12.41 -24.39
C ILE A 166 8.38 13.64 -24.07
N ASP A 167 8.92 14.31 -25.09
CA ASP A 167 10.00 15.28 -24.95
C ASP A 167 9.62 16.60 -24.25
N ALA A 168 8.33 16.83 -23.97
CA ALA A 168 7.94 17.76 -22.92
C ALA A 168 6.50 17.55 -22.49
N CYS A 169 6.21 17.81 -21.21
CA CYS A 169 4.89 18.14 -20.65
C CYS A 169 4.16 19.34 -21.34
N LYS A 170 4.59 19.74 -22.55
CA LYS A 170 4.06 20.78 -23.43
C LYS A 170 3.15 20.21 -24.52
N ASP A 171 2.97 18.90 -24.59
CA ASP A 171 2.07 18.30 -25.58
C ASP A 171 0.61 18.68 -25.30
N THR A 172 -0.09 19.07 -26.37
CA THR A 172 -1.48 19.53 -26.36
C THR A 172 -2.44 18.50 -25.77
N GLY A 173 -2.16 17.20 -25.95
CA GLY A 173 -2.98 16.12 -25.39
C GLY A 173 -2.98 16.08 -23.86
N ILE A 174 -1.85 16.40 -23.22
CA ILE A 174 -1.76 16.49 -21.76
C ILE A 174 -2.51 17.73 -21.27
N GLU A 175 -2.31 18.87 -21.92
CA GLU A 175 -3.04 20.10 -21.59
C GLU A 175 -4.55 19.95 -21.77
N ASP A 176 -5.01 19.15 -22.73
CA ASP A 176 -6.42 18.83 -22.90
C ASP A 176 -6.96 18.01 -21.72
N ILE A 177 -6.23 16.98 -21.27
CA ILE A 177 -6.61 16.19 -20.08
C ILE A 177 -6.58 17.06 -18.82
N ARG A 178 -5.55 17.89 -18.66
CA ARG A 178 -5.41 18.85 -17.55
C ARG A 178 -6.59 19.82 -17.53
N THR A 179 -6.89 20.41 -18.69
CA THR A 179 -8.00 21.33 -18.89
C THR A 179 -9.34 20.66 -18.63
N LEU A 180 -9.50 19.40 -19.04
CA LEU A 180 -10.73 18.65 -18.82
C LEU A 180 -10.95 18.34 -17.33
N VAL A 181 -9.91 17.87 -16.63
CA VAL A 181 -9.95 17.65 -15.18
C VAL A 181 -10.25 18.96 -14.46
N ALA A 182 -9.59 20.07 -14.84
CA ALA A 182 -9.78 21.37 -14.21
C ALA A 182 -11.16 22.00 -14.51
N LYS A 183 -11.62 21.99 -15.76
CA LYS A 183 -12.90 22.59 -16.19
C LYS A 183 -14.12 21.80 -15.72
N SER A 184 -13.99 20.50 -15.57
CA SER A 184 -15.11 19.66 -15.19
C SER A 184 -15.64 20.00 -13.78
N GLY A 185 -14.81 20.59 -12.91
CA GLY A 185 -15.14 20.73 -11.49
C GLY A 185 -15.39 19.38 -10.79
N VAL A 186 -15.11 18.27 -11.49
CA VAL A 186 -15.42 16.92 -11.04
C VAL A 186 -14.37 16.42 -10.05
N CYS A 187 -13.11 16.87 -10.16
CA CYS A 187 -12.09 16.57 -9.17
C CYS A 187 -12.18 17.60 -8.04
N PRO A 188 -12.54 17.20 -6.81
CA PRO A 188 -12.48 18.10 -5.68
C PRO A 188 -11.04 18.60 -5.46
N SER A 189 -10.89 19.84 -5.00
CA SER A 189 -9.58 20.48 -4.81
C SER A 189 -8.70 19.79 -3.75
N ASP A 190 -9.29 18.95 -2.90
CA ASP A 190 -8.60 18.16 -1.88
C ASP A 190 -8.20 16.76 -2.37
N ARG A 191 -8.34 16.48 -3.67
CA ARG A 191 -8.00 15.18 -4.28
C ARG A 191 -6.99 15.33 -5.42
N LEU A 192 -6.10 14.34 -5.53
CA LEU A 192 -5.23 14.20 -6.69
C LEU A 192 -5.96 13.45 -7.82
N ALA A 193 -6.00 14.04 -9.01
CA ALA A 193 -6.56 13.38 -10.18
C ALA A 193 -5.60 12.32 -10.73
N VAL A 194 -6.11 11.10 -10.92
CA VAL A 194 -5.42 9.98 -11.55
C VAL A 194 -6.20 9.59 -12.79
N VAL A 195 -5.60 9.64 -13.97
CA VAL A 195 -6.25 9.33 -15.24
C VAL A 195 -5.65 8.06 -15.81
N PHE A 196 -6.47 7.03 -15.96
CA PHE A 196 -6.14 5.81 -16.66
C PHE A 196 -6.37 6.00 -18.15
N CYS A 197 -5.34 5.76 -18.95
CA CYS A 197 -5.38 5.92 -20.40
C CYS A 197 -4.79 4.71 -21.13
N GLU A 198 -5.34 4.45 -22.31
CA GLU A 198 -4.77 3.56 -23.33
C GLU A 198 -3.49 4.14 -23.95
N PRO A 199 -2.65 3.31 -24.62
CA PRO A 199 -1.23 3.55 -24.72
C PRO A 199 -0.92 4.87 -25.40
N PHE A 200 0.05 5.55 -24.81
CA PHE A 200 0.85 6.53 -25.49
C PHE A 200 2.07 5.86 -26.09
N LEU A 201 2.34 6.13 -27.36
CA LEU A 201 3.54 5.64 -28.01
C LEU A 201 4.75 6.24 -27.29
N ALA A 202 5.64 5.41 -26.75
CA ALA A 202 6.97 5.87 -26.45
C ALA A 202 7.60 6.39 -27.75
N GLU A 203 8.41 7.44 -27.67
CA GLU A 203 9.40 7.67 -28.72
C GLU A 203 10.14 6.36 -29.03
N LYS A 204 10.51 6.18 -30.30
CA LYS A 204 11.40 5.07 -30.71
C LYS A 204 12.64 5.06 -29.82
N GLY A 205 12.67 4.15 -28.84
CA GLY A 205 13.82 3.94 -27.94
C GLY A 205 13.59 4.25 -26.46
N SER A 206 12.45 4.82 -26.04
CA SER A 206 12.11 4.95 -24.62
C SER A 206 11.46 3.68 -24.09
N ASN A 207 12.08 3.05 -23.09
CA ASN A 207 11.58 1.82 -22.48
C ASN A 207 10.58 2.07 -21.34
N ASP A 208 10.34 3.33 -20.95
CA ASP A 208 9.48 3.65 -19.80
C ASP A 208 8.20 4.35 -20.24
N THR A 209 7.14 3.56 -20.33
CA THR A 209 5.78 4.01 -20.72
C THR A 209 4.74 3.63 -19.70
N THR A 210 5.15 3.33 -18.46
CA THR A 210 4.25 2.73 -17.48
C THR A 210 3.32 3.75 -16.80
N GLY A 211 3.79 4.99 -16.65
CA GLY A 211 3.05 6.09 -16.08
C GLY A 211 3.75 7.42 -16.37
N LEU A 212 3.04 8.53 -16.10
CA LEU A 212 3.62 9.86 -16.20
C LEU A 212 3.00 10.77 -15.14
N GLN A 213 3.84 11.42 -14.36
CA GLN A 213 3.44 12.56 -13.53
C GLN A 213 3.35 13.83 -14.38
N CYS A 214 2.26 14.58 -14.21
CA CYS A 214 2.04 15.87 -14.84
C CYS A 214 1.85 16.97 -13.78
N VAL A 215 2.73 17.98 -13.78
CA VAL A 215 2.60 19.18 -12.95
C VAL A 215 2.30 20.38 -13.84
N ALA A 216 1.17 21.07 -13.58
CA ALA A 216 0.81 22.31 -14.26
C ALA A 216 0.35 23.39 -13.27
N ALA A 217 0.18 24.63 -13.76
CA ALA A 217 -0.31 25.76 -12.96
C ALA A 217 -1.73 25.54 -12.41
N SER A 218 -2.55 24.72 -13.09
CA SER A 218 -3.94 24.41 -12.73
C SER A 218 -4.10 23.25 -11.74
N GLY A 219 -3.02 22.56 -11.38
CA GLY A 219 -3.05 21.42 -10.47
C GLY A 219 -2.08 20.30 -10.88
N ARG A 220 -1.99 19.28 -10.01
CA ARG A 220 -1.21 18.06 -10.27
C ARG A 220 -2.15 16.97 -10.75
N CYS A 221 -1.74 16.21 -11.75
CA CYS A 221 -2.40 14.97 -12.13
C CYS A 221 -1.38 13.86 -12.40
N VAL A 222 -1.85 12.62 -12.29
CA VAL A 222 -1.09 11.42 -12.57
C VAL A 222 -1.76 10.72 -13.75
N LEU A 223 -0.97 10.29 -14.74
CA LEU A 223 -1.43 9.51 -15.87
C LEU A 223 -0.89 8.09 -15.73
N ILE A 224 -1.75 7.09 -15.94
CA ILE A 224 -1.39 5.67 -15.82
C ILE A 224 -1.70 4.98 -17.15
N ASN A 225 -0.68 4.36 -17.75
CA ASN A 225 -0.87 3.55 -18.94
C ASN A 225 -1.46 2.18 -18.56
N VAL A 226 -2.69 1.92 -19.01
CA VAL A 226 -3.39 0.68 -18.66
C VAL A 226 -2.84 -0.55 -19.40
N THR A 227 -2.13 -0.34 -20.50
CA THR A 227 -1.60 -1.44 -21.34
C THR A 227 -0.18 -1.83 -20.98
N ASN A 228 0.56 -0.95 -20.29
CA ASN A 228 1.93 -1.21 -19.86
C ASN A 228 2.14 -0.88 -18.38
N SER A 229 1.30 -1.43 -17.49
CA SER A 229 1.58 -1.32 -16.06
C SER A 229 2.75 -2.22 -15.70
N HIS A 230 3.67 -1.72 -14.87
CA HIS A 230 4.79 -2.52 -14.41
C HIS A 230 4.30 -3.75 -13.59
N PRO A 231 4.91 -4.95 -13.73
CA PRO A 231 4.42 -6.20 -13.12
C PRO A 231 4.33 -6.22 -11.58
N ASP A 232 5.11 -5.38 -10.89
CA ASP A 232 5.04 -5.26 -9.41
C ASP A 232 3.83 -4.46 -8.91
N HIS A 233 3.06 -3.87 -9.84
CA HIS A 233 1.89 -3.05 -9.59
C HIS A 233 2.15 -1.79 -8.75
N GLY A 234 3.42 -1.39 -8.61
CA GLY A 234 3.86 -0.21 -7.85
C GLY A 234 3.64 1.12 -8.57
N THR A 235 3.30 1.10 -9.85
CA THR A 235 3.25 2.28 -10.73
C THR A 235 2.38 3.40 -10.18
N LEU A 236 1.20 3.11 -9.63
CA LEU A 236 0.34 4.17 -9.06
C LEU A 236 1.05 4.95 -7.95
N MET A 237 1.69 4.27 -7.00
CA MET A 237 2.39 4.95 -5.91
C MET A 237 3.69 5.62 -6.35
N HIS A 238 4.34 5.10 -7.39
CA HIS A 238 5.50 5.71 -8.03
C HIS A 238 5.13 7.09 -8.62
N GLU A 239 4.08 7.15 -9.45
CA GLU A 239 3.64 8.41 -10.07
C GLU A 239 3.06 9.40 -9.06
N VAL A 240 2.31 8.91 -8.06
CA VAL A 240 1.89 9.76 -6.93
C VAL A 240 3.11 10.26 -6.15
N GLY A 241 4.17 9.44 -6.05
CA GLY A 241 5.49 9.77 -5.54
C GLY A 241 6.06 11.00 -6.20
N HIS A 242 6.20 10.96 -7.53
CA HIS A 242 6.56 12.12 -8.33
C HIS A 242 5.62 13.30 -8.07
N GLY A 243 4.30 13.05 -7.99
CA GLY A 243 3.24 13.97 -7.55
C GLY A 243 3.57 14.77 -6.29
N ALA A 244 4.23 14.14 -5.32
CA ALA A 244 4.68 14.74 -4.06
C ALA A 244 6.08 15.36 -4.12
N GLY A 245 6.71 15.38 -5.29
CA GLY A 245 8.08 15.84 -5.49
C GLY A 245 9.14 14.81 -5.10
N ASN A 246 8.81 13.52 -5.09
CA ASN A 246 9.83 12.48 -4.95
C ASN A 246 10.65 12.35 -6.25
N GLN A 247 11.93 12.06 -6.07
CA GLN A 247 12.87 11.79 -7.15
C GLN A 247 13.15 10.29 -7.19
N HIS A 248 13.70 9.80 -8.30
CA HIS A 248 14.07 8.40 -8.40
C HIS A 248 15.12 8.01 -7.34
N GLU A 249 15.04 6.77 -6.87
CA GLU A 249 15.97 6.19 -5.91
C GLU A 249 16.60 4.90 -6.47
N SER A 250 17.82 4.59 -6.04
CA SER A 250 18.58 3.42 -6.53
C SER A 250 18.21 2.10 -5.84
N ASP A 251 17.39 2.11 -4.78
CA ASP A 251 16.94 0.88 -4.11
C ASP A 251 15.80 0.23 -4.91
N ASP A 252 16.07 -0.89 -5.56
CA ASP A 252 15.11 -1.66 -6.37
C ASP A 252 13.83 -2.08 -5.64
N SER A 253 13.84 -2.08 -4.30
CA SER A 253 12.65 -2.39 -3.51
C SER A 253 11.79 -1.17 -3.21
N ASN A 254 12.25 0.03 -3.54
CA ASN A 254 11.61 1.30 -3.21
C ASN A 254 10.61 1.72 -4.30
N ILE A 255 9.45 2.29 -3.93
CA ILE A 255 8.46 2.79 -4.90
C ILE A 255 9.00 3.77 -5.92
N MET A 256 10.08 4.50 -5.64
CA MET A 256 10.69 5.48 -6.55
C MET A 256 11.83 4.89 -7.39
N SER A 257 12.04 3.58 -7.38
CA SER A 257 13.02 2.93 -8.26
C SER A 257 12.43 2.57 -9.62
N TYR A 258 13.29 2.36 -10.61
CA TYR A 258 12.99 1.68 -11.88
C TYR A 258 13.00 0.15 -11.77
N GLY A 259 13.36 -0.37 -10.59
CA GLY A 259 13.55 -1.78 -10.31
C GLY A 259 12.26 -2.58 -10.34
N ALA A 260 12.40 -3.88 -10.55
CA ALA A 260 11.27 -4.76 -10.83
C ALA A 260 10.39 -5.13 -9.60
N ASN A 261 10.73 -4.65 -8.39
CA ASN A 261 10.22 -5.20 -7.13
C ASN A 261 9.85 -4.13 -6.10
N ARG A 262 9.13 -3.09 -6.52
CA ARG A 262 8.75 -1.96 -5.66
C ARG A 262 7.75 -2.40 -4.59
N THR A 263 8.25 -2.49 -3.36
CA THR A 263 7.57 -3.09 -2.21
C THR A 263 7.63 -2.23 -0.95
N LYS A 264 8.35 -1.10 -1.00
CA LYS A 264 8.59 -0.24 0.17
C LYS A 264 8.38 1.23 -0.16
N ILE A 265 7.83 1.94 0.82
CA ILE A 265 7.84 3.40 0.88
C ILE A 265 8.68 3.77 2.09
N ASN A 266 9.69 4.62 1.92
CA ASN A 266 10.54 5.04 3.02
C ASN A 266 9.94 6.23 3.81
N PHE A 267 10.53 6.55 4.95
CA PHE A 267 10.05 7.63 5.81
C PHE A 267 10.07 9.01 5.13
N VAL A 268 11.07 9.29 4.30
CA VAL A 268 11.22 10.57 3.59
C VAL A 268 10.07 10.75 2.59
N GLN A 269 9.71 9.69 1.89
CA GLN A 269 8.60 9.68 0.93
C GLN A 269 7.26 9.87 1.62
N LEU A 270 7.03 9.19 2.75
CA LEU A 270 5.82 9.40 3.56
C LEU A 270 5.70 10.85 4.03
N ALA A 271 6.80 11.47 4.47
CA ALA A 271 6.80 12.87 4.87
C ALA A 271 6.50 13.83 3.70
N ARG A 272 6.98 13.51 2.48
CA ARG A 272 6.64 14.28 1.27
C ARG A 272 5.19 14.12 0.87
N PHE A 273 4.64 12.90 0.95
CA PHE A 273 3.21 12.72 0.75
C PHE A 273 2.44 13.55 1.76
N ASP A 274 2.80 13.47 3.05
CA ASP A 274 2.18 14.22 4.14
C ASP A 274 2.02 15.72 3.81
N LYS A 275 3.13 16.34 3.43
CA LYS A 275 3.19 17.75 3.04
C LYS A 275 2.41 18.06 1.76
N ALA A 276 2.41 17.14 0.79
CA ALA A 276 1.84 17.39 -0.53
C ALA A 276 0.33 17.17 -0.60
N PHE A 277 -0.21 16.21 0.15
CA PHE A 277 -1.56 15.69 -0.07
C PHE A 277 -2.40 15.55 1.21
N PHE A 278 -1.82 15.77 2.39
CA PHE A 278 -2.52 15.55 3.65
C PHE A 278 -2.50 16.75 4.61
N CYS A 279 -2.15 17.94 4.12
CA CYS A 279 -2.32 19.18 4.87
C CYS A 279 -3.82 19.44 5.09
N ALA A 280 -4.17 19.77 6.34
CA ALA A 280 -5.49 20.24 6.74
C ALA A 280 -5.66 21.74 6.43
#